data_AF-A0A9D6QYC5-F1
#
_entry.id   AF-A0A9D6QYC5-F1
#
_cell.length_a   1.000
_cell.length_b   1.000
_cell.length_c   1.000
_cell.angle_alpha   90.00
_cell.angle_beta   90.00
_cell.angle_gamma   90.00
#
_symmetry.space_group_name_H-M   'P 1'
#
loop_
_entity.id
_entity.type
_entity.pdbx_description
1 polymer ?
#
loop_
_entity_poly.entity_id
_entity_poly.type
_entity_poly.pdbx_seq_one_letter_code
_entity_poly.pdbx_strand_id
1 'polypeptide(L)'
;MRNKVLHSFFDRALRFEIGILSAIYVVFVLTDQIPFIAFLLIAFFYFARQIVTGKFTSDALRNSFLTVPILFILALLPISLAVSVNWFLSLPKVYGIILGALFFFAIVNQIQTRDDLARASVWLVAVCLGIAVAGLIGTDWAQGKIVGATFLYDHLPRFIQSIPRSIAGGFARNGVGGTLAFTIPFLAAMGFARGGAVWARQSLAPDSDKNRVGTNQPRFPNTLMMRLPRPYVSFVIFSFIISLVTLALTQS
;
A
#
# COMPACT_ATOMS: atom_id res chain seq x y z
N MET A 1 13.69 -27.79 -18.78
CA MET A 1 12.90 -26.77 -19.52
C MET A 1 11.49 -26.52 -18.95
N ARG A 2 10.77 -27.53 -18.45
CA ARG A 2 9.38 -27.41 -17.90
C ARG A 2 9.20 -26.31 -16.83
N ASN A 3 10.18 -26.08 -15.96
CA ASN A 3 10.06 -25.07 -14.89
C ASN A 3 10.08 -23.61 -15.39
N LYS A 4 10.80 -23.28 -16.47
CA LYS A 4 10.86 -21.88 -16.96
C LYS A 4 9.53 -21.42 -17.57
N VAL A 5 8.84 -22.31 -18.29
CA VAL A 5 7.54 -22.01 -18.91
C VAL A 5 6.49 -21.77 -17.83
N LEU A 6 6.44 -22.64 -16.82
CA LEU A 6 5.55 -22.48 -15.66
C LEU A 6 5.78 -21.14 -14.96
N HIS A 7 7.02 -20.80 -14.60
CA HIS A 7 7.32 -19.50 -13.95
C HIS A 7 6.85 -18.29 -14.78
N SER A 8 7.07 -18.29 -16.10
CA SER A 8 6.61 -17.18 -16.96
C SER A 8 5.09 -17.05 -17.05
N PHE A 9 4.37 -18.17 -16.89
CA PHE A 9 2.91 -18.18 -16.91
C PHE A 9 2.36 -17.64 -15.59
N PHE A 10 2.97 -18.04 -14.47
CA PHE A 10 2.64 -17.51 -13.14
C PHE A 10 2.83 -16.00 -13.04
N ASP A 11 3.96 -15.48 -13.52
CA ASP A 11 4.22 -14.03 -13.48
C ASP A 11 3.16 -13.24 -14.25
N ARG A 12 2.68 -13.79 -15.36
CA ARG A 12 1.60 -13.18 -16.14
C ARG A 12 0.27 -13.23 -15.39
N ALA A 13 -0.11 -14.40 -14.86
CA ALA A 13 -1.34 -14.58 -14.11
C ALA A 13 -1.41 -13.65 -12.88
N LEU A 14 -0.31 -13.49 -12.14
CA LEU A 14 -0.23 -12.61 -10.97
C LEU A 14 -0.36 -11.13 -11.35
N ARG A 15 0.18 -10.70 -12.50
CA ARG A 15 -0.01 -9.32 -13.00
C ARG A 15 -1.47 -9.05 -13.36
N PHE A 16 -2.16 -10.04 -13.92
CA PHE A 16 -3.59 -9.94 -14.17
C PHE A 16 -4.40 -9.86 -12.87
N GLU A 17 -4.03 -10.61 -11.81
CA GLU A 17 -4.71 -10.54 -10.50
C GLU A 17 -4.75 -9.10 -9.95
N ILE A 18 -3.61 -8.40 -9.93
CA ILE A 18 -3.55 -7.01 -9.45
C ILE A 18 -4.36 -6.08 -10.35
N GLY A 19 -4.23 -6.21 -11.68
CA GLY A 19 -5.00 -5.38 -12.61
C GLY A 19 -6.52 -5.54 -12.43
N ILE A 20 -6.98 -6.77 -12.22
CA ILE A 20 -8.39 -7.08 -11.97
C ILE A 20 -8.83 -6.53 -10.62
N LEU A 21 -8.05 -6.73 -9.55
CA LEU A 21 -8.36 -6.18 -8.23
C LEU A 21 -8.42 -4.65 -8.26
N SER A 22 -7.50 -3.99 -8.98
CA SER A 22 -7.51 -2.55 -9.17
C SER A 22 -8.76 -2.09 -9.92
N ALA A 23 -9.16 -2.78 -11.00
CA ALA A 23 -10.38 -2.45 -11.73
C ALA A 23 -11.64 -2.62 -10.85
N ILE A 24 -11.72 -3.71 -10.08
CA ILE A 24 -12.80 -3.94 -9.12
C ILE A 24 -12.82 -2.84 -8.05
N TYR A 25 -11.65 -2.44 -7.52
CA TYR A 25 -11.55 -1.36 -6.55
C TYR A 25 -12.04 -0.03 -7.12
N VAL A 26 -11.66 0.32 -8.35
CA VAL A 26 -12.11 1.54 -9.00
C VAL A 26 -13.62 1.53 -9.19
N VAL A 27 -14.19 0.41 -9.69
CA VAL A 27 -15.65 0.27 -9.81
C VAL A 27 -16.31 0.42 -8.44
N PHE A 28 -15.80 -0.26 -7.42
CA PHE A 28 -16.31 -0.18 -6.06
C PHE A 28 -16.31 1.25 -5.51
N VAL A 29 -15.24 2.02 -5.72
CA VAL A 29 -15.13 3.42 -5.29
C VAL A 29 -16.15 4.31 -6.02
N LEU A 30 -16.49 3.99 -7.27
CA LEU A 30 -17.44 4.78 -8.07
C LEU A 30 -18.90 4.43 -7.78
N THR A 31 -19.20 3.16 -7.50
CA THR A 31 -20.58 2.66 -7.36
C THR A 31 -21.00 2.47 -5.91
N ASP A 32 -20.08 2.52 -4.94
CA ASP A 32 -20.25 2.07 -3.56
C ASP A 32 -20.75 0.62 -3.40
N GLN A 33 -20.79 -0.13 -4.50
CA GLN A 33 -21.38 -1.46 -4.56
C GLN A 33 -20.39 -2.38 -5.26
N ILE A 34 -19.99 -3.44 -4.56
CA ILE A 34 -19.24 -4.51 -5.21
C ILE A 34 -20.25 -5.42 -5.89
N PRO A 35 -20.23 -5.54 -7.23
CA PRO A 35 -21.11 -6.49 -7.89
C PRO A 35 -20.74 -7.89 -7.41
N PHE A 36 -21.74 -8.74 -7.15
CA PHE A 36 -21.51 -10.10 -6.62
C PHE A 36 -20.50 -10.90 -7.45
N ILE A 37 -20.49 -10.66 -8.77
CA ILE A 37 -19.54 -11.27 -9.70
C ILE A 37 -18.07 -10.95 -9.38
N ALA A 38 -17.77 -9.78 -8.80
CA ALA A 38 -16.42 -9.43 -8.40
C ALA A 38 -15.94 -10.30 -7.24
N PHE A 39 -16.80 -10.65 -6.27
CA PHE A 39 -16.43 -11.61 -5.22
C PHE A 39 -16.17 -13.00 -5.78
N LEU A 40 -17.00 -13.46 -6.73
CA LEU A 40 -16.79 -14.73 -7.40
C LEU A 40 -15.47 -14.74 -8.17
N LEU A 41 -15.15 -13.67 -8.89
CA LEU A 41 -13.87 -13.53 -9.60
C LEU A 41 -12.69 -13.54 -8.63
N ILE A 42 -12.75 -12.76 -7.54
CA ILE A 42 -11.71 -12.72 -6.51
C ILE A 42 -11.50 -14.12 -5.92
N ALA A 43 -12.58 -14.79 -5.51
CA ALA A 43 -12.51 -16.14 -4.97
C ALA A 43 -11.92 -17.12 -6.00
N PHE A 44 -12.37 -17.05 -7.24
CA PHE A 44 -11.86 -17.88 -8.34
C PHE A 44 -10.36 -17.69 -8.56
N PHE A 45 -9.87 -16.45 -8.66
CA PHE A 45 -8.44 -16.17 -8.81
C PHE A 45 -7.63 -16.63 -7.60
N TYR A 46 -8.17 -16.44 -6.40
CA TYR A 46 -7.53 -16.88 -5.16
C TYR A 46 -7.41 -18.42 -5.10
N PHE A 47 -8.48 -19.14 -5.43
CA PHE A 47 -8.49 -20.61 -5.47
C PHE A 47 -7.61 -21.15 -6.61
N ALA A 48 -7.69 -20.56 -7.81
CA ALA A 48 -6.82 -20.91 -8.92
C ALA A 48 -5.36 -20.76 -8.49
N ARG A 49 -5.00 -19.66 -7.82
CA ARG A 49 -3.67 -19.48 -7.27
C ARG A 49 -3.32 -20.57 -6.26
N GLN A 50 -4.21 -20.91 -5.31
CA GLN A 50 -3.94 -21.97 -4.34
C GLN A 50 -3.66 -23.32 -5.01
N ILE A 51 -4.46 -23.70 -6.02
CA ILE A 51 -4.29 -24.95 -6.76
C ILE A 51 -2.92 -24.99 -7.45
N VAL A 52 -2.53 -23.90 -8.11
CA VAL A 52 -1.30 -23.91 -8.92
C VAL A 52 -0.05 -23.72 -8.04
N THR A 53 -0.14 -22.99 -6.93
CA THR A 53 1.02 -22.75 -6.03
C THR A 53 1.21 -23.86 -5.01
N GLY A 54 0.17 -24.66 -4.71
CA GLY A 54 0.20 -25.75 -3.73
C GLY A 54 0.42 -25.31 -2.27
N LYS A 55 0.42 -24.00 -2.01
CA LYS A 55 0.61 -23.41 -0.69
C LYS A 55 -0.70 -22.77 -0.23
N PHE A 56 -1.37 -23.41 0.72
CA PHE A 56 -2.59 -22.87 1.35
C PHE A 56 -2.32 -21.59 2.14
N THR A 57 -1.13 -21.49 2.73
CA THR A 57 -0.71 -20.32 3.50
C THR A 57 0.29 -19.53 2.67
N SER A 58 -0.14 -18.39 2.12
CA SER A 58 0.75 -17.45 1.44
C SER A 58 1.93 -17.17 2.35
N ASP A 59 3.17 -17.31 1.88
CA ASP A 59 4.38 -17.05 2.67
C ASP A 59 4.36 -15.63 3.30
N ALA A 60 3.60 -14.71 2.70
CA ALA A 60 3.23 -13.40 3.25
C ALA A 60 2.61 -13.46 4.66
N LEU A 61 1.71 -14.42 4.91
CA LEU A 61 1.04 -14.58 6.21
C LEU A 61 2.02 -14.97 7.31
N ARG A 62 3.06 -15.74 6.97
CA ARG A 62 4.05 -16.26 7.93
C ARG A 62 5.14 -15.25 8.26
N ASN A 63 5.57 -14.45 7.28
CA ASN A 63 6.78 -13.62 7.41
C ASN A 63 6.50 -12.11 7.57
N SER A 64 5.28 -11.63 7.30
CA SER A 64 4.98 -10.20 7.40
C SER A 64 4.43 -9.86 8.78
N PHE A 65 5.14 -9.02 9.53
CA PHE A 65 4.65 -8.46 10.81
C PHE A 65 3.31 -7.73 10.68
N LEU A 66 2.99 -7.22 9.48
CA LEU A 66 1.73 -6.52 9.18
C LEU A 66 0.54 -7.45 9.02
N THR A 67 0.77 -8.77 8.85
CA THR A 67 -0.32 -9.74 8.73
C THR A 67 -1.18 -9.77 9.99
N VAL A 68 -0.57 -9.74 11.18
CA VAL A 68 -1.31 -9.84 12.45
C VAL A 68 -2.27 -8.66 12.64
N PRO A 69 -1.86 -7.39 12.49
CA PRO A 69 -2.79 -6.26 12.50
C PRO A 69 -3.91 -6.37 11.48
N ILE A 70 -3.62 -6.80 10.24
CA ILE A 70 -4.63 -6.91 9.18
C ILE A 70 -5.65 -8.00 9.52
N LEU A 71 -5.21 -9.16 9.99
CA LEU A 71 -6.11 -10.23 10.43
C LEU A 71 -6.96 -9.80 11.63
N PHE A 72 -6.37 -9.05 12.56
CA PHE A 72 -7.09 -8.49 13.70
C PHE A 72 -8.18 -7.53 13.24
N ILE A 73 -7.88 -6.61 12.31
CA ILE A 73 -8.87 -5.70 11.72
C ILE A 73 -9.98 -6.50 11.00
N LEU A 74 -9.63 -7.51 10.22
CA LEU A 74 -10.59 -8.38 9.55
C LEU A 74 -11.49 -9.14 10.55
N ALA A 75 -10.93 -9.61 11.66
CA ALA A 75 -11.68 -10.27 12.72
C ALA A 75 -12.62 -9.32 13.48
N LEU A 76 -12.29 -8.03 13.53
CA LEU A 76 -13.16 -6.99 14.11
C LEU A 76 -14.32 -6.59 13.19
N LEU A 77 -14.23 -6.82 11.88
CA LEU A 77 -15.31 -6.48 10.94
C LEU A 77 -16.67 -7.10 11.30
N PRO A 78 -16.81 -8.41 11.57
CA PRO A 78 -18.10 -8.98 11.94
C PRO A 78 -18.66 -8.38 13.23
N ILE A 79 -17.80 -8.03 14.19
CA ILE A 79 -18.20 -7.37 15.44
C ILE A 79 -18.72 -5.96 15.14
N SER A 80 -18.00 -5.20 14.32
CA SER A 80 -18.42 -3.86 13.89
C SER A 80 -19.73 -3.88 13.10
N LEU A 81 -19.94 -4.90 12.25
CA LEU A 81 -21.17 -5.07 11.49
C LEU A 81 -22.35 -5.47 12.40
N ALA A 82 -22.11 -6.34 13.38
CA ALA A 82 -23.13 -6.78 14.34
C ALA A 82 -23.67 -5.64 15.21
N VAL A 83 -22.82 -4.66 15.55
CA VAL A 83 -23.19 -3.47 16.33
C VAL A 83 -23.82 -2.38 15.46
N SER A 84 -23.71 -2.45 14.13
CA SER A 84 -24.25 -1.41 13.26
C SER A 84 -25.78 -1.44 13.19
N VAL A 85 -26.39 -0.29 13.46
CA VAL A 85 -27.86 -0.10 13.37
C VAL A 85 -28.35 -0.18 11.91
N ASN A 86 -27.53 0.29 10.95
CA ASN A 86 -27.88 0.26 9.54
C ASN A 86 -26.79 -0.44 8.72
N TRP A 87 -27.06 -1.69 8.38
CA TRP A 87 -26.12 -2.56 7.68
C TRP A 87 -25.81 -2.02 6.27
N PHE A 88 -26.80 -1.45 5.59
CA PHE A 88 -26.66 -0.97 4.22
C PHE A 88 -25.64 0.18 4.11
N LEU A 89 -25.60 1.08 5.10
CA LEU A 89 -24.62 2.16 5.13
C LEU A 89 -23.20 1.67 5.50
N SER A 90 -23.09 0.60 6.31
CA SER A 90 -21.82 0.05 6.77
C SER A 90 -21.16 -0.93 5.81
N LEU A 91 -21.94 -1.66 5.00
CA LEU A 91 -21.44 -2.67 4.07
C LEU A 91 -20.31 -2.18 3.14
N PRO A 92 -20.42 -1.00 2.49
CA PRO A 92 -19.34 -0.48 1.66
C PRO A 92 -18.03 -0.31 2.44
N LYS A 93 -18.08 0.16 3.69
CA LYS A 93 -16.87 0.29 4.51
C LYS A 93 -16.23 -1.07 4.77
N VAL A 94 -17.03 -2.09 5.10
CA VAL A 94 -16.57 -3.46 5.31
C VAL A 94 -15.93 -4.01 4.03
N TYR A 95 -16.60 -3.84 2.88
CA TYR A 95 -16.09 -4.26 1.59
C TYR A 95 -14.79 -3.57 1.19
N GLY A 96 -14.67 -2.26 1.43
CA GLY A 96 -13.44 -1.52 1.20
C GLY A 96 -12.27 -2.06 2.03
N ILE A 97 -12.51 -2.43 3.29
CA ILE A 97 -11.48 -3.02 4.16
C ILE A 97 -11.07 -4.41 3.66
N ILE A 98 -12.04 -5.26 3.32
CA ILE A 98 -11.76 -6.60 2.77
C ILE A 98 -10.97 -6.50 1.47
N LEU A 99 -11.38 -5.62 0.55
CA LEU A 99 -10.71 -5.47 -0.73
C LEU A 99 -9.31 -4.87 -0.56
N GLY A 100 -9.13 -3.92 0.36
CA GLY A 100 -7.82 -3.39 0.72
C GLY A 100 -6.89 -4.48 1.28
N ALA A 101 -7.39 -5.36 2.15
CA ALA A 101 -6.61 -6.49 2.67
C ALA A 101 -6.22 -7.49 1.56
N LEU A 102 -7.15 -7.82 0.67
CA LEU A 102 -6.87 -8.68 -0.48
C LEU A 102 -5.82 -8.07 -1.41
N PHE A 103 -5.94 -6.77 -1.70
CA PHE A 103 -4.97 -6.03 -2.51
C PHE A 103 -3.59 -6.01 -1.87
N PHE A 104 -3.53 -5.79 -0.54
CA PHE A 104 -2.28 -5.89 0.22
C PHE A 104 -1.62 -7.27 0.08
N PHE A 105 -2.37 -8.35 0.29
CA PHE A 105 -1.82 -9.70 0.15
C PHE A 105 -1.39 -10.01 -1.28
N ALA A 106 -2.13 -9.54 -2.29
CA ALA A 106 -1.76 -9.68 -3.69
C ALA A 106 -0.41 -8.99 -3.99
N ILE A 107 -0.22 -7.76 -3.51
CA ILE A 107 1.05 -7.01 -3.66
C ILE A 107 2.19 -7.73 -2.94
N VAL A 108 2.02 -8.07 -1.67
CA VAL A 108 3.09 -8.70 -0.86
C VAL A 108 3.53 -10.02 -1.48
N ASN A 109 2.59 -10.80 -2.03
CA ASN A 109 2.91 -12.06 -2.71
C ASN A 109 3.70 -11.86 -4.02
N GLN A 110 3.55 -10.71 -4.68
CA GLN A 110 4.25 -10.40 -5.92
C GLN A 110 5.65 -9.80 -5.69
N ILE A 111 5.89 -9.17 -4.54
CA ILE A 111 7.20 -8.61 -4.21
C ILE A 111 8.11 -9.73 -3.69
N GLN A 112 8.84 -10.38 -4.59
CA GLN A 112 9.80 -11.43 -4.26
C GLN A 112 11.24 -10.93 -4.28
N THR A 113 11.54 -9.96 -5.15
CA THR A 113 12.89 -9.42 -5.32
C THR A 113 12.99 -7.96 -4.91
N ARG A 114 14.23 -7.48 -4.70
CA ARG A 114 14.50 -6.06 -4.42
C ARG A 114 14.08 -5.17 -5.59
N ASP A 115 14.19 -5.66 -6.81
CA ASP A 115 13.80 -4.93 -8.02
C ASP A 115 12.27 -4.82 -8.13
N ASP A 116 11.53 -5.86 -7.71
CA ASP A 116 10.08 -5.79 -7.60
C ASP A 116 9.65 -4.75 -6.58
N LEU A 117 10.32 -4.72 -5.42
CA LEU A 117 10.05 -3.71 -4.39
C LEU A 117 10.30 -2.30 -4.92
N ALA A 118 11.42 -2.06 -5.61
CA ALA A 118 11.73 -0.76 -6.19
C ALA A 118 10.67 -0.32 -7.21
N ARG A 119 10.23 -1.23 -8.10
CA ARG A 119 9.16 -0.96 -9.07
C ARG A 119 7.82 -0.69 -8.38
N ALA A 120 7.45 -1.51 -7.39
CA ALA A 120 6.22 -1.35 -6.62
C ALA A 120 6.19 -0.01 -5.88
N SER A 121 7.31 0.40 -5.30
CA SER A 121 7.42 1.72 -4.65
C SER A 121 7.22 2.87 -5.64
N VAL A 122 7.82 2.81 -6.83
CA VAL A 122 7.62 3.85 -7.87
C VAL A 122 6.16 3.94 -8.29
N TRP A 123 5.52 2.79 -8.51
CA TRP A 123 4.08 2.72 -8.79
C TRP A 123 3.24 3.30 -7.66
N LEU A 124 3.57 2.98 -6.41
CA LEU A 124 2.86 3.49 -5.25
C LEU A 124 2.99 5.02 -5.16
N VAL A 125 4.19 5.58 -5.39
CA VAL A 125 4.38 7.04 -5.44
C VAL A 125 3.50 7.66 -6.54
N ALA A 126 3.48 7.07 -7.73
CA ALA A 126 2.66 7.55 -8.83
C ALA A 126 1.16 7.52 -8.50
N VAL A 127 0.68 6.45 -7.87
CA VAL A 127 -0.71 6.32 -7.41
C VAL A 127 -1.04 7.34 -6.33
N CYS A 128 -0.18 7.49 -5.32
CA CYS A 128 -0.35 8.49 -4.27
C CYS A 128 -0.39 9.91 -4.84
N LEU A 129 0.46 10.23 -5.81
CA LEU A 129 0.43 11.52 -6.51
C LEU A 129 -0.89 11.70 -7.28
N GLY A 130 -1.35 10.66 -7.98
CA GLY A 130 -2.65 10.67 -8.66
C GLY A 130 -3.81 10.91 -7.70
N ILE A 131 -3.81 10.24 -6.53
CA ILE A 131 -4.81 10.45 -5.47
C ILE A 131 -4.70 11.87 -4.89
N ALA A 132 -3.49 12.40 -4.71
CA ALA A 132 -3.29 13.77 -4.23
C ALA A 132 -3.88 14.80 -5.21
N VAL A 133 -3.62 14.64 -6.50
CA VAL A 133 -4.16 15.51 -7.54
C VAL A 133 -5.68 15.35 -7.65
N ALA A 134 -6.19 14.12 -7.68
CA ALA A 134 -7.63 13.85 -7.70
C ALA A 134 -8.34 14.41 -6.46
N GLY A 135 -7.72 14.26 -5.29
CA GLY A 135 -8.19 14.83 -4.03
C GLY A 135 -8.17 16.35 -4.05
N LEU A 136 -7.11 16.98 -4.56
CA LEU A 136 -7.02 18.44 -4.69
C LEU A 136 -8.13 19.01 -5.58
N ILE A 137 -8.42 18.34 -6.70
CA ILE A 137 -9.44 18.75 -7.67
C ILE A 137 -10.87 18.41 -7.18
N GLY A 138 -11.05 17.27 -6.52
CA GLY A 138 -12.37 16.74 -6.17
C GLY A 138 -12.81 16.95 -4.73
N THR A 139 -11.96 17.45 -3.83
CA THR A 139 -12.35 17.75 -2.45
C THR A 139 -13.25 18.97 -2.41
N ASP A 140 -14.32 18.90 -1.62
CA ASP A 140 -15.10 20.09 -1.32
C ASP A 140 -14.33 20.99 -0.34
N TRP A 141 -13.76 22.05 -0.89
CA TRP A 141 -13.10 23.11 -0.15
C TRP A 141 -14.15 24.07 0.42
N ALA A 142 -14.98 23.57 1.36
CA ALA A 142 -15.85 24.41 2.19
C ALA A 142 -15.10 25.68 2.65
N GLN A 143 -15.63 26.82 2.21
CA GLN A 143 -15.16 28.17 2.51
C GLN A 143 -15.12 28.35 4.03
N GLY A 144 -13.94 28.56 4.63
CA GLY A 144 -13.90 29.08 6.00
C GLY A 144 -12.79 28.59 6.94
N LYS A 145 -12.02 27.55 6.61
CA LYS A 145 -10.97 27.07 7.55
C LYS A 145 -9.54 27.57 7.29
N ILE A 146 -9.23 28.00 6.07
CA ILE A 146 -7.92 28.55 5.73
C ILE A 146 -8.13 29.98 5.25
N VAL A 147 -7.94 30.93 6.17
CA VAL A 147 -8.04 32.37 5.89
C VAL A 147 -6.96 32.73 4.87
N GLY A 148 -7.37 33.12 3.65
CA GLY A 148 -6.45 33.64 2.61
C GLY A 148 -6.30 32.81 1.33
N ALA A 149 -6.89 31.60 1.24
CA ALA A 149 -6.80 30.78 0.03
C ALA A 149 -8.05 30.87 -0.89
N THR A 150 -8.97 31.81 -0.63
CA THR A 150 -10.21 31.99 -1.40
C THR A 150 -9.97 32.16 -2.90
N PHE A 151 -8.93 32.93 -3.28
CA PHE A 151 -8.57 33.13 -4.69
C PHE A 151 -8.31 31.82 -5.45
N LEU A 152 -7.67 30.85 -4.80
CA LEU A 152 -7.35 29.56 -5.42
C LEU A 152 -8.60 28.66 -5.52
N TYR A 153 -9.49 28.72 -4.53
CA TYR A 153 -10.73 27.94 -4.51
C TYR A 153 -11.73 28.39 -5.58
N ASP A 154 -11.79 29.68 -5.89
CA ASP A 154 -12.72 30.21 -6.89
C ASP A 154 -12.33 29.85 -8.34
N HIS A 155 -11.05 29.52 -8.57
CA HIS A 155 -10.54 29.13 -9.89
C HIS A 155 -10.46 27.62 -10.11
N LEU A 156 -10.68 26.81 -9.06
CA LEU A 156 -10.59 25.36 -9.19
C LEU A 156 -11.87 24.82 -9.86
N PRO A 157 -11.76 24.24 -11.07
CA PRO A 157 -12.90 23.67 -11.76
C PRO A 157 -13.45 22.48 -10.97
N ARG A 158 -14.73 22.57 -10.59
CA ARG A 158 -15.48 21.49 -9.93
C ARG A 158 -15.84 20.41 -10.96
N PHE A 159 -14.85 19.61 -11.36
CA PHE A 159 -15.03 18.57 -12.38
C PHE A 159 -15.83 17.37 -11.90
N ILE A 160 -15.88 17.11 -10.60
CA ILE A 160 -16.57 15.95 -10.02
C ILE A 160 -17.66 16.47 -9.08
N GLN A 161 -18.90 16.53 -9.57
CA GLN A 161 -20.06 17.02 -8.80
C GLN A 161 -21.05 15.89 -8.45
N SER A 162 -20.77 14.67 -8.91
CA SER A 162 -21.69 13.55 -8.89
C SER A 162 -21.13 12.37 -8.10
N ILE A 163 -20.52 12.62 -6.93
CA ILE A 163 -20.10 11.54 -6.03
C ILE A 163 -21.24 11.22 -5.06
N PRO A 164 -21.80 10.00 -5.10
CA PRO A 164 -22.77 9.54 -4.11
C PRO A 164 -22.21 9.72 -2.69
N ARG A 165 -23.04 10.18 -1.73
CA ARG A 165 -22.72 10.45 -0.31
C ARG A 165 -22.00 11.75 0.03
N SER A 166 -21.61 12.59 -0.92
CA SER A 166 -21.13 13.91 -0.54
C SER A 166 -22.31 14.83 -0.28
N ILE A 167 -22.41 15.35 0.96
CA ILE A 167 -23.40 16.37 1.34
C ILE A 167 -23.29 17.61 0.43
N ALA A 168 -22.11 17.86 -0.15
CA ALA A 168 -21.80 19.02 -0.98
C ALA A 168 -21.17 18.66 -2.36
N GLY A 169 -21.23 17.38 -2.78
CA GLY A 169 -20.82 16.94 -4.12
C GLY A 169 -19.34 16.60 -4.35
N GLY A 170 -18.44 16.69 -3.35
CA GLY A 170 -17.01 16.34 -3.45
C GLY A 170 -16.51 15.27 -2.46
N PHE A 171 -15.24 14.86 -2.57
CA PHE A 171 -14.63 13.90 -1.63
C PHE A 171 -14.62 14.45 -0.20
N ALA A 172 -14.83 13.56 0.78
CA ALA A 172 -14.69 13.91 2.18
C ALA A 172 -13.24 14.34 2.47
N ARG A 173 -13.04 15.61 2.83
CA ARG A 173 -11.72 16.22 3.09
C ARG A 173 -10.88 15.42 4.07
N ASN A 174 -11.50 14.90 5.14
CA ASN A 174 -10.81 14.11 6.15
C ASN A 174 -10.32 12.77 5.59
N GLY A 175 -11.05 12.18 4.63
CA GLY A 175 -10.62 10.96 3.94
C GLY A 175 -9.38 11.22 3.09
N VAL A 176 -9.42 12.24 2.23
CA VAL A 176 -8.29 12.61 1.36
C VAL A 176 -7.08 13.04 2.18
N GLY A 177 -7.27 13.92 3.16
CA GLY A 177 -6.21 14.37 4.07
C GLY A 177 -5.60 13.22 4.86
N GLY A 178 -6.43 12.30 5.36
CA GLY A 178 -5.97 11.07 6.01
C GLY A 178 -5.09 10.23 5.09
N THR A 179 -5.55 9.93 3.87
CA THR A 179 -4.77 9.16 2.88
C THR A 179 -3.44 9.82 2.54
N LEU A 180 -3.40 11.14 2.39
CA LEU A 180 -2.17 11.88 2.14
C LEU A 180 -1.23 11.87 3.34
N ALA A 181 -1.78 11.96 4.56
CA ALA A 181 -1.00 11.86 5.78
C ALA A 181 -0.30 10.49 5.92
N PHE A 182 -0.89 9.39 5.48
CA PHE A 182 -0.21 8.08 5.43
C PHE A 182 0.91 8.01 4.39
N THR A 183 0.81 8.80 3.33
CA THR A 183 1.77 8.77 2.22
C THR A 183 3.11 9.39 2.65
N ILE A 184 3.08 10.49 3.41
CA ILE A 184 4.29 11.23 3.79
C ILE A 184 5.30 10.36 4.55
N PRO A 185 4.91 9.65 5.63
CA PRO A 185 5.83 8.80 6.38
C PRO A 185 6.38 7.63 5.55
N PHE A 186 5.57 7.08 4.64
CA PHE A 186 6.02 6.03 3.72
C PHE A 186 7.10 6.54 2.76
N LEU A 187 6.89 7.70 2.13
CA LEU A 187 7.86 8.33 1.24
C LEU A 187 9.15 8.70 2.00
N ALA A 188 9.01 9.22 3.22
CA ALA A 188 10.15 9.52 4.08
C ALA A 188 10.96 8.25 4.39
N ALA A 189 10.30 7.17 4.81
CA ALA A 189 10.96 5.89 5.09
C ALA A 189 11.71 5.35 3.86
N MET A 190 11.13 5.49 2.66
CA MET A 190 11.79 5.09 1.41
C MET A 190 13.02 5.96 1.10
N GLY A 191 12.93 7.27 1.31
CA GLY A 191 14.05 8.20 1.16
C GLY A 191 15.21 7.85 2.10
N PHE A 192 14.90 7.60 3.37
CA PHE A 192 15.88 7.17 4.36
C PHE A 192 16.51 5.82 4.02
N ALA A 193 15.73 4.85 3.55
CA ALA A 193 16.25 3.53 3.15
C ALA A 193 17.24 3.61 1.98
N ARG A 194 16.97 4.47 0.98
CA ARG A 194 17.92 4.72 -0.12
C ARG A 194 19.17 5.45 0.36
N GLY A 195 19.02 6.50 1.18
CA GLY A 195 20.15 7.26 1.73
C GLY A 195 21.10 6.37 2.55
N GLY A 196 20.55 5.52 3.42
CA GLY A 196 21.34 4.60 4.23
C GLY A 196 22.08 3.53 3.40
N ALA A 197 21.47 3.05 2.32
CA ALA A 197 22.12 2.10 1.41
C ALA A 197 23.29 2.72 0.63
N VAL A 198 23.17 3.99 0.22
CA VAL A 198 24.25 4.73 -0.45
C VAL A 198 25.39 5.00 0.52
N TRP A 199 25.07 5.47 1.73
CA TRP A 199 26.05 5.70 2.79
C TRP A 199 26.83 4.44 3.13
N ALA A 200 26.14 3.29 3.29
CA ALA A 200 26.79 2.02 3.57
C ALA A 200 27.73 1.58 2.43
N ARG A 201 27.38 1.82 1.16
CA ARG A 201 28.27 1.52 0.02
C ARG A 201 29.51 2.41 0.01
N GLN A 202 29.39 3.68 0.37
CA GLN A 202 30.53 4.60 0.44
C GLN A 202 31.46 4.26 1.60
N SER A 203 30.91 3.96 2.78
CA SER A 203 31.70 3.56 3.96
C SER A 203 32.39 2.21 3.81
N LEU A 204 31.86 1.32 2.96
CA LEU A 204 32.42 0.00 2.65
C LEU A 204 33.22 -0.03 1.34
N ALA A 205 33.23 1.05 0.55
CA ALA A 205 34.13 1.18 -0.57
C ALA A 205 35.54 1.15 0.02
N PRO A 206 36.32 0.06 -0.19
CA PRO A 206 37.66 -0.02 0.34
C PRO A 206 38.40 1.20 -0.17
N ASP A 207 39.07 1.90 0.72
CA ASP A 207 39.97 3.00 0.42
C ASP A 207 40.95 2.52 -0.65
N SER A 208 40.60 2.70 -1.93
CA SER A 208 41.31 2.13 -3.07
C SER A 208 42.68 2.77 -3.26
N ASP A 209 43.06 3.64 -2.32
CA ASP A 209 44.32 4.33 -2.22
C ASP A 209 45.30 3.67 -1.22
N LYS A 210 44.92 2.58 -0.55
CA LYS A 210 45.81 1.85 0.38
C LYS A 210 46.46 0.62 -0.26
N ASN A 211 47.01 0.83 -1.45
CA ASN A 211 48.14 0.05 -1.96
C ASN A 211 49.36 0.96 -2.17
N ARG A 212 49.66 1.76 -1.15
CA ARG A 212 51.03 1.81 -0.64
C ARG A 212 51.18 0.69 0.40
N VAL A 213 51.93 -0.35 0.02
CA VAL A 213 52.56 -1.39 0.86
C VAL A 213 51.69 -2.62 1.21
N GLY A 214 51.97 -3.72 0.50
CA GLY A 214 51.25 -4.97 0.59
C GLY A 214 51.45 -5.73 1.89
N THR A 215 50.36 -6.27 2.43
CA THR A 215 50.35 -7.42 3.35
C THR A 215 49.01 -8.17 3.24
N ASN A 216 49.10 -9.49 3.20
CA ASN A 216 48.07 -10.51 3.45
C ASN A 216 46.60 -10.06 3.55
N GLN A 217 45.82 -10.28 2.49
CA GLN A 217 44.38 -10.07 2.53
C GLN A 217 43.67 -11.03 3.50
N PRO A 218 42.88 -10.52 4.46
CA PRO A 218 42.03 -11.36 5.29
C PRO A 218 40.86 -11.90 4.46
N ARG A 219 40.69 -13.22 4.47
CA ARG A 219 39.48 -13.90 3.95
C ARG A 219 38.28 -13.46 4.79
N PHE A 220 37.42 -12.61 4.24
CA PHE A 220 36.14 -12.33 4.88
C PHE A 220 35.19 -13.53 4.71
N PRO A 221 34.57 -14.01 5.79
CA PRO A 221 33.63 -15.12 5.74
C PRO A 221 32.32 -14.69 5.07
N ASN A 222 31.94 -15.40 4.00
CA ASN A 222 30.72 -15.21 3.20
C ASN A 222 29.39 -15.42 3.95
N THR A 223 29.41 -15.60 5.28
CA THR A 223 28.25 -16.04 6.08
C THR A 223 27.52 -14.93 6.82
N LEU A 224 27.98 -13.68 6.76
CA LEU A 224 27.20 -12.53 7.25
C LEU A 224 26.21 -12.09 6.17
N MET A 225 25.21 -12.94 5.95
CA MET A 225 23.95 -12.57 5.34
C MET A 225 23.42 -11.36 6.13
N MET A 226 23.53 -10.21 5.49
CA MET A 226 23.16 -8.88 5.95
C MET A 226 21.69 -8.89 6.40
N ARG A 227 21.45 -9.23 7.68
CA ARG A 227 20.22 -8.87 8.39
C ARG A 227 20.13 -7.35 8.25
N LEU A 228 19.14 -6.89 7.49
CA LEU A 228 18.81 -5.47 7.44
C LEU A 228 18.78 -4.93 8.86
N PRO A 229 19.47 -3.82 9.16
CA PRO A 229 19.56 -3.32 10.52
C PRO A 229 18.15 -3.06 11.07
N ARG A 230 17.86 -3.66 12.23
CA ARG A 230 16.61 -3.54 13.00
C ARG A 230 15.96 -2.14 13.06
N PRO A 231 16.67 -0.99 13.07
CA PRO A 231 16.05 0.34 13.10
C PRO A 231 15.05 0.63 11.97
N TYR A 232 15.22 0.03 10.78
CA TYR A 232 14.31 0.29 9.65
C TYR A 232 12.90 -0.27 9.89
N VAL A 233 12.80 -1.42 10.56
CA VAL A 233 11.50 -2.04 10.90
C VAL A 233 10.80 -1.21 11.96
N SER A 234 11.54 -0.73 12.97
CA SER A 234 10.98 0.13 14.02
C SER A 234 10.46 1.46 13.47
N PHE A 235 11.17 2.08 12.52
CA PHE A 235 10.76 3.36 11.93
C PHE A 235 9.47 3.23 11.10
N VAL A 236 9.35 2.16 10.30
CA VAL A 236 8.14 1.88 9.51
C VAL A 236 6.94 1.58 10.41
N ILE A 237 7.14 0.80 11.48
CA ILE A 237 6.07 0.51 12.45
C ILE A 237 5.63 1.79 13.16
N PHE A 238 6.57 2.62 13.62
CA PHE A 238 6.26 3.88 14.30
C PHE A 238 5.50 4.85 13.39
N SER A 239 5.94 4.98 12.13
CA SER A 239 5.28 5.77 11.10
C SER A 239 3.86 5.28 10.80
N PHE A 240 3.65 3.96 10.75
CA PHE A 240 2.34 3.36 10.53
C PHE A 240 1.40 3.62 11.71
N ILE A 241 1.87 3.43 12.95
CA ILE A 241 1.10 3.69 14.18
C ILE A 241 0.68 5.16 14.27
N ILE A 242 1.60 6.11 14.04
CA ILE A 242 1.27 7.54 14.05
C ILE A 242 0.17 7.85 13.05
N SER A 243 0.29 7.33 11.83
CA SER A 243 -0.68 7.62 10.78
C SER A 243 -2.06 7.00 11.09
N LEU A 244 -2.09 5.82 11.72
CA LEU A 244 -3.32 5.15 12.16
C LEU A 244 -4.02 5.91 13.29
N VAL A 245 -3.25 6.46 14.23
CA VAL A 245 -3.75 7.36 15.28
C VAL A 245 -4.28 8.66 14.68
N THR A 246 -3.56 9.27 13.73
CA THR A 246 -4.02 10.48 13.04
C THR A 246 -5.35 10.22 12.32
N LEU A 247 -5.48 9.10 11.60
CA LEU A 247 -6.73 8.75 10.92
C LEU A 247 -7.91 8.58 11.89
N ALA A 248 -7.67 7.89 13.02
CA ALA A 248 -8.69 7.68 14.04
C ALA A 248 -9.18 9.00 14.63
N LEU A 249 -8.27 9.95 14.89
CA LEU A 249 -8.59 11.28 15.41
C LEU A 249 -9.27 12.20 14.37
N THR A 250 -9.15 11.91 13.08
CA THR A 250 -9.77 12.73 12.01
C THR A 250 -11.18 12.26 11.65
N GLN A 251 -11.59 11.08 12.15
CA GLN A 251 -12.92 10.48 11.89
C GLN A 251 -13.91 10.70 13.06
N SER A 252 -13.44 11.15 14.21
CA SER A 252 -14.23 11.62 15.36
C SER A 252 -14.52 13.11 15.26
#